data_AF-A0A060SL19-F1
#
_entry.id   AF-A0A060SL19-F1
#
_cell.length_a   1.000
_cell.length_b   1.000
_cell.length_c   1.000
_cell.angle_alpha   90.00
_cell.angle_beta   90.00
_cell.angle_gamma   90.00
#
_symmetry.space_group_name_H-M   'P 1'
#
loop_
_entity.id
_entity.type
_entity.pdbx_description
1 polymer ?
#
loop_
_entity_poly.entity_id
_entity_poly.type
_entity_poly.pdbx_seq_one_letter_code
_entity_poly.pdbx_strand_id
1 'polypeptide(L)'
;MRPSLLPGSPRDFLKAVSSFSVHKHTSAKASVARNLSESFGLGPSEPVMDTHEAFGVAESWGIQPELWDRSWANLSGGEAQRIVLAIAVGLDTAEVLLLDEPSSALDSETSSKVEKHLVAEVKSSDSKLKAIIWITHSPEQGQRVGTRFIRISYGGVREENVDPGV
;
A
#
# COMPACT_ATOMS: atom_id res chain seq x y z
N MET A 1 -12.61 18.44 -9.80
CA MET A 1 -11.51 17.52 -10.20
C MET A 1 -10.29 17.85 -9.34
N ARG A 2 -9.81 16.92 -8.50
CA ARG A 2 -8.48 17.08 -7.91
C ARG A 2 -7.48 16.54 -8.93
N PRO A 3 -6.55 17.34 -9.48
CA PRO A 3 -5.52 16.86 -10.39
C PRO A 3 -4.63 15.84 -9.66
N SER A 4 -4.13 14.83 -10.36
CA SER A 4 -3.14 13.91 -9.79
C SER A 4 -1.85 14.68 -9.45
N LEU A 5 -1.50 14.72 -8.17
CA LEU A 5 -0.26 15.32 -7.65
C LEU A 5 0.97 14.42 -7.90
N LEU A 6 0.78 13.20 -8.38
CA LEU A 6 1.86 12.26 -8.65
C LEU A 6 2.35 12.43 -10.10
N PRO A 7 3.62 12.83 -10.33
CA PRO A 7 4.17 12.95 -11.66
C PRO A 7 4.37 11.56 -12.30
N GLY A 8 4.32 11.51 -13.64
CA GLY A 8 4.62 10.29 -14.40
C GLY A 8 3.50 9.24 -14.34
N SER A 9 3.91 7.97 -14.41
CA SER A 9 3.04 6.80 -14.33
C SER A 9 3.10 6.11 -12.96
N PRO A 10 2.15 5.21 -12.64
CA PRO A 10 2.29 4.33 -11.48
C PRO A 10 3.58 3.55 -11.41
N ARG A 11 4.08 3.07 -12.55
CA ARG A 11 5.34 2.33 -12.59
C ARG A 11 6.53 3.22 -12.24
N ASP A 12 6.52 4.49 -12.67
CA ASP A 12 7.56 5.46 -12.28
C ASP A 12 7.50 5.77 -10.79
N PHE A 13 6.29 5.93 -10.25
CA PHE A 13 6.09 6.15 -8.82
C PHE A 13 6.57 4.95 -7.99
N LEU A 14 6.22 3.72 -8.37
CA LEU A 14 6.69 2.50 -7.70
C LEU A 14 8.22 2.44 -7.66
N LYS A 15 8.89 2.68 -8.80
CA LYS A 15 10.36 2.73 -8.88
C LYS A 15 10.94 3.78 -7.92
N ALA A 16 10.37 4.99 -7.93
CA ALA A 16 10.82 6.07 -7.05
C ALA A 16 10.68 5.69 -5.57
N VAL A 17 9.53 5.13 -5.17
CA VAL A 17 9.28 4.75 -3.77
C VAL A 17 10.16 3.58 -3.32
N SER A 18 10.37 2.57 -4.19
CA SER A 18 11.29 1.47 -3.91
C SER A 18 12.71 1.96 -3.62
N SER A 19 13.17 3.02 -4.31
CA SER A 19 14.50 3.59 -4.08
C SER A 19 14.67 4.23 -2.68
N PHE A 20 13.60 4.74 -2.08
CA PHE A 20 13.64 5.29 -0.72
C PHE A 20 13.76 4.19 0.33
N SER A 21 13.14 3.03 0.10
CA SER A 21 13.17 1.90 1.02
C SER A 21 14.56 1.24 1.09
N VAL A 22 15.32 1.29 0.00
CA VAL A 22 16.71 0.77 -0.10
C VAL A 22 17.67 1.47 0.87
N HIS A 23 17.39 2.72 1.27
CA HIS A 23 18.29 3.50 2.12
C HIS A 23 18.27 3.10 3.61
N LYS A 24 17.37 2.20 4.05
CA LYS A 24 17.24 1.86 5.49
C LYS A 24 17.87 0.54 5.95
N HIS A 25 18.32 -0.34 5.06
CA HIS A 25 18.99 -1.58 5.47
C HIS A 25 20.18 -1.93 4.56
N THR A 26 21.30 -1.21 4.71
CA THR A 26 22.61 -1.78 4.35
C THR A 26 23.02 -2.76 5.46
N SER A 27 22.37 -3.91 5.50
CA SER A 27 22.85 -5.08 6.24
C SER A 27 23.60 -5.96 5.25
N ALA A 28 24.91 -6.16 5.51
CA ALA A 28 25.92 -7.08 4.95
C ALA A 28 25.76 -7.72 3.54
N LYS A 29 24.57 -8.16 3.13
CA LYS A 29 24.28 -8.74 1.80
C LYS A 29 24.46 -7.74 0.65
N ALA A 30 24.15 -6.46 0.88
CA ALA A 30 24.33 -5.41 -0.14
C ALA A 30 25.81 -5.18 -0.49
N SER A 31 26.74 -5.34 0.46
CA SER A 31 28.18 -5.22 0.21
C SER A 31 28.73 -6.37 -0.63
N VAL A 32 28.23 -7.60 -0.43
CA VAL A 32 28.64 -8.75 -1.24
C VAL A 32 28.17 -8.59 -2.69
N ALA A 33 26.92 -8.18 -2.90
CA ALA A 33 26.38 -7.92 -4.23
C ALA A 33 27.11 -6.77 -4.96
N ARG A 34 27.45 -5.67 -4.25
CA ARG A 34 28.26 -4.56 -4.80
C ARG A 34 29.65 -5.01 -5.24
N ASN A 35 30.33 -5.80 -4.41
CA ASN A 35 31.69 -6.27 -4.71
C ASN A 35 31.70 -7.23 -5.91
N LEU A 36 30.65 -8.04 -6.08
CA LEU A 36 30.48 -8.90 -7.25
C LEU A 36 30.16 -8.10 -8.52
N SER A 37 29.28 -7.10 -8.47
CA SER A 37 28.99 -6.27 -9.65
C SER A 37 30.21 -5.46 -10.13
N GLU A 38 31.00 -4.90 -9.20
CA GLU A 38 32.24 -4.19 -9.52
C GLU A 38 33.32 -5.12 -10.11
N SER A 39 33.41 -6.35 -9.62
CA SER A 39 34.40 -7.34 -10.11
C SER A 39 34.08 -7.90 -11.50
N PHE A 40 32.81 -7.87 -11.91
CA PHE A 40 32.35 -8.41 -13.21
C PHE A 40 32.00 -7.33 -14.24
N GLY A 41 32.25 -6.04 -13.96
CA GLY A 41 31.97 -4.93 -14.89
C GLY A 41 30.48 -4.73 -15.17
N LEU A 42 29.62 -5.26 -14.33
CA LEU A 42 28.18 -5.03 -14.39
C LEU A 42 27.92 -3.76 -13.58
N GLY A 43 27.42 -2.70 -14.21
CA GLY A 43 27.05 -1.46 -13.51
C GLY A 43 26.10 -1.76 -12.34
N PRO A 44 25.97 -0.86 -11.35
CA PRO A 44 25.16 -1.12 -10.17
C PRO A 44 23.75 -1.52 -10.59
N SER A 45 23.42 -2.81 -10.45
CA SER A 45 22.05 -3.27 -10.62
C SER A 45 21.27 -2.68 -9.47
N GLU A 46 20.36 -1.74 -9.76
CA GLU A 46 19.45 -1.22 -8.74
C GLU A 46 18.83 -2.41 -8.01
N PRO A 47 18.84 -2.43 -6.67
CA PRO A 47 18.19 -3.50 -5.93
C PRO A 47 16.72 -3.54 -6.34
N VAL A 48 16.37 -4.57 -7.12
CA VAL A 48 15.01 -4.85 -7.52
C VAL A 48 14.30 -5.38 -6.28
N MET A 49 13.78 -4.45 -5.48
CA MET A 49 12.71 -4.74 -4.55
C MET A 49 11.60 -5.43 -5.35
N ASP A 50 11.02 -6.52 -4.84
CA ASP A 50 10.19 -7.41 -5.67
C ASP A 50 8.88 -6.73 -6.07
N THR A 51 8.95 -5.94 -7.15
CA THR A 51 7.82 -5.16 -7.67
C THR A 51 6.67 -6.06 -8.08
N HIS A 52 6.91 -7.37 -8.27
CA HIS A 52 5.90 -8.35 -8.66
C HIS A 52 4.76 -8.44 -7.64
N GLU A 53 5.03 -8.25 -6.34
CA GLU A 53 3.97 -8.31 -5.32
C GLU A 53 2.95 -7.18 -5.51
N ALA A 54 3.41 -5.95 -5.74
CA ALA A 54 2.51 -4.82 -6.00
C ALA A 54 1.65 -5.02 -7.26
N PHE A 55 2.24 -5.60 -8.33
CA PHE A 55 1.47 -5.94 -9.54
C PHE A 55 0.44 -7.03 -9.27
N GLY A 56 0.82 -8.11 -8.58
CA GLY A 56 -0.08 -9.23 -8.26
C GLY A 56 -1.25 -8.80 -7.37
N VAL A 57 -0.98 -7.98 -6.35
CA VAL A 57 -2.03 -7.40 -5.49
C VAL A 57 -2.97 -6.53 -6.32
N ALA A 58 -2.45 -5.63 -7.17
CA ALA A 58 -3.29 -4.77 -8.00
C ALA A 58 -4.15 -5.56 -8.99
N GLU A 59 -3.58 -6.60 -9.62
CA GLU A 59 -4.30 -7.50 -10.52
C GLU A 59 -5.44 -8.23 -9.79
N SER A 60 -5.19 -8.70 -8.56
CA SER A 60 -6.23 -9.32 -7.72
C SER A 60 -7.40 -8.36 -7.39
N TRP A 61 -7.15 -7.05 -7.48
CA TRP A 61 -8.14 -6.00 -7.30
C TRP A 61 -8.71 -5.47 -8.61
N GLY A 62 -8.43 -6.12 -9.74
CA GLY A 62 -8.99 -5.81 -11.06
C GLY A 62 -8.27 -4.68 -11.80
N ILE A 63 -7.02 -4.37 -11.44
CA ILE A 63 -6.19 -3.43 -12.21
C ILE A 63 -5.56 -4.16 -13.39
N GLN A 64 -5.78 -3.63 -14.59
CA GLN A 64 -5.15 -4.15 -15.80
C GLN A 64 -3.68 -3.73 -15.88
N PRO A 65 -2.77 -4.58 -16.40
CA PRO A 65 -1.34 -4.29 -16.49
C PRO A 65 -1.00 -2.98 -17.22
N GLU A 66 -1.78 -2.61 -18.25
CA GLU A 66 -1.56 -1.43 -19.09
C GLU A 66 -1.78 -0.12 -18.33
N LEU A 67 -2.54 -0.14 -17.22
CA LEU A 67 -2.81 1.05 -16.42
C LEU A 67 -1.55 1.53 -15.67
N TRP A 68 -0.57 0.66 -15.46
CA TRP A 68 0.67 1.00 -14.77
C TRP A 68 1.59 1.94 -15.54
N ASP A 69 1.44 1.98 -16.86
CA ASP A 69 2.21 2.84 -17.77
C ASP A 69 1.44 4.11 -18.17
N ARG A 70 0.17 4.24 -17.76
CA ARG A 70 -0.61 5.45 -18.01
C ARG A 70 -0.22 6.55 -17.04
N SER A 71 -0.35 7.80 -17.49
CA SER A 71 -0.27 8.94 -16.59
C SER A 71 -1.35 8.84 -15.51
N TRP A 72 -1.01 9.17 -14.26
CA TRP A 72 -1.97 9.22 -13.16
C TRP A 72 -3.21 10.06 -13.46
N ALA A 73 -3.05 11.13 -14.25
CA ALA A 73 -4.14 12.01 -14.67
C ALA A 73 -5.18 11.32 -15.57
N ASN A 74 -4.82 10.20 -16.19
CA ASN A 74 -5.67 9.43 -17.10
C ASN A 74 -6.29 8.19 -16.44
N LEU A 75 -6.11 8.02 -15.13
CA LEU A 75 -6.75 6.98 -14.34
C LEU A 75 -8.02 7.51 -13.68
N SER A 76 -9.02 6.65 -13.54
CA SER A 76 -10.14 6.93 -12.64
C SER A 76 -9.66 7.02 -11.20
N GLY A 77 -10.42 7.71 -10.34
CA GLY A 77 -10.09 7.81 -8.91
C GLY A 77 -9.93 6.44 -8.24
N GLY A 78 -10.83 5.49 -8.54
CA GLY A 78 -10.76 4.14 -7.99
C GLY A 78 -9.60 3.29 -8.53
N GLU A 79 -9.19 3.48 -9.78
CA GLU A 79 -7.98 2.85 -10.32
C GLU A 79 -6.72 3.40 -9.64
N ALA A 80 -6.57 4.72 -9.58
CA ALA A 80 -5.42 5.35 -8.95
C ALA A 80 -5.31 4.94 -7.47
N GLN A 81 -6.43 4.91 -6.75
CA GLN A 81 -6.50 4.55 -5.34
C GLN A 81 -6.12 3.08 -5.09
N ARG A 82 -6.65 2.14 -5.88
CA ARG A 82 -6.26 0.73 -5.82
C ARG A 82 -4.77 0.54 -6.09
N ILE A 83 -4.23 1.21 -7.11
CA ILE A 83 -2.82 1.12 -7.46
C ILE A 83 -1.93 1.64 -6.33
N VAL A 84 -2.25 2.82 -5.75
CA VAL A 84 -1.49 3.37 -4.62
C VAL A 84 -1.51 2.43 -3.42
N LEU A 85 -2.67 1.84 -3.11
CA LEU A 85 -2.78 0.85 -2.03
C LEU A 85 -1.99 -0.43 -2.33
N ALA A 86 -2.02 -0.91 -3.56
CA ALA A 86 -1.30 -2.11 -3.96
C ALA A 86 0.21 -1.91 -3.88
N ILE A 87 0.69 -0.72 -4.25
CA ILE A 87 2.08 -0.30 -4.04
C ILE A 87 2.41 -0.26 -2.54
N ALA A 88 1.55 0.36 -1.72
CA ALA A 88 1.80 0.48 -0.28
C ALA A 88 1.93 -0.88 0.42
N VAL A 89 1.10 -1.86 0.03
CA VAL A 89 1.12 -3.22 0.59
C VAL A 89 2.25 -4.05 -0.03
N GLY A 90 2.36 -4.06 -1.35
CA GLY A 90 3.31 -4.89 -2.09
C GLY A 90 4.77 -4.44 -2.01
N LEU A 91 5.06 -3.30 -1.38
CA LEU A 91 6.42 -2.95 -1.00
C LEU A 91 6.92 -3.75 0.21
N ASP A 92 6.05 -4.48 0.92
CA ASP A 92 6.34 -5.36 2.07
C ASP A 92 7.48 -4.86 2.97
N THR A 93 7.43 -3.58 3.33
CA THR A 93 8.46 -2.93 4.18
C THR A 93 7.88 -2.12 5.31
N ALA A 94 6.58 -1.82 5.26
CA ALA A 94 5.91 -1.08 6.30
C ALA A 94 5.41 -2.04 7.40
N GLU A 95 5.82 -1.82 8.64
CA GLU A 95 5.22 -2.49 9.80
C GLU A 95 3.86 -1.90 10.16
N VAL A 96 3.61 -0.65 9.78
CA VAL A 96 2.36 0.06 10.04
C VAL A 96 1.94 0.84 8.79
N LEU A 97 0.67 0.69 8.37
CA LEU A 97 0.07 1.51 7.32
C LEU A 97 -0.95 2.49 7.91
N LEU A 98 -0.84 3.76 7.53
CA LEU A 98 -1.84 4.78 7.79
C LEU A 98 -2.66 5.01 6.52
N LEU A 99 -3.96 4.72 6.59
CA LEU A 99 -4.86 4.76 5.45
C LEU A 99 -5.94 5.80 5.68
N ASP A 100 -5.93 6.86 4.87
CA ASP A 100 -6.92 7.94 4.92
C ASP A 100 -7.99 7.73 3.85
N GLU A 101 -9.21 7.39 4.27
CA GLU A 101 -10.36 7.10 3.39
C GLU A 101 -10.03 6.13 2.24
N PRO A 102 -9.38 4.98 2.52
CA PRO A 102 -8.74 4.14 1.50
C PRO A 102 -9.71 3.42 0.57
N SER A 103 -11.02 3.49 0.77
CA SER A 103 -11.99 2.96 -0.20
C SER A 103 -12.99 3.98 -0.73
N SER A 104 -12.84 5.26 -0.39
CA SER A 104 -13.82 6.31 -0.72
C SER A 104 -14.11 6.46 -2.22
N ALA A 105 -13.18 6.09 -3.10
CA ALA A 105 -13.37 6.10 -4.56
C ALA A 105 -13.68 4.71 -5.16
N LEU A 106 -13.90 3.68 -4.34
CA LEU A 106 -14.15 2.30 -4.78
C LEU A 106 -15.63 1.96 -4.74
N ASP A 107 -16.08 1.11 -5.66
CA ASP A 107 -17.39 0.47 -5.56
C ASP A 107 -17.41 -0.55 -4.39
N SER A 108 -18.61 -0.98 -3.99
CA SER A 108 -18.80 -1.82 -2.81
C SER A 108 -18.13 -3.20 -2.92
N GLU A 109 -18.10 -3.79 -4.12
CA GLU A 109 -17.48 -5.08 -4.36
C GLU A 109 -15.95 -4.96 -4.25
N THR A 110 -15.38 -3.98 -4.93
CA THR A 110 -13.94 -3.70 -4.90
C THR A 110 -13.47 -3.28 -3.50
N SER A 111 -14.24 -2.42 -2.80
CA SER A 111 -13.96 -2.04 -1.41
C SER A 111 -13.87 -3.28 -0.51
N SER A 112 -14.82 -4.20 -0.64
CA SER A 112 -14.84 -5.44 0.15
C SER A 112 -13.63 -6.34 -0.14
N LYS A 113 -13.16 -6.41 -1.38
CA LYS A 113 -11.95 -7.17 -1.75
C LYS A 113 -10.70 -6.58 -1.12
N VAL A 114 -10.52 -5.26 -1.25
CA VAL A 114 -9.37 -4.52 -0.71
C VAL A 114 -9.35 -4.61 0.82
N GLU A 115 -10.48 -4.35 1.48
CA GLU A 115 -10.64 -4.45 2.94
C GLU A 115 -10.25 -5.83 3.46
N LYS A 116 -10.78 -6.90 2.85
CA LYS A 116 -10.47 -8.28 3.25
C LYS A 116 -9.00 -8.63 3.07
N HIS A 117 -8.40 -8.20 1.96
CA HIS A 117 -6.98 -8.44 1.70
C HIS A 117 -6.09 -7.75 2.75
N LEU A 118 -6.35 -6.47 3.03
CA LEU A 118 -5.60 -5.70 4.03
C LEU A 118 -5.72 -6.28 5.45
N VAL A 119 -6.92 -6.71 5.84
CA VAL A 119 -7.14 -7.37 7.14
C VAL A 119 -6.43 -8.72 7.21
N ALA A 120 -6.42 -9.48 6.11
CA ALA A 120 -5.71 -10.76 6.05
C ALA A 120 -4.20 -10.56 6.16
N GLU A 121 -3.66 -9.53 5.50
CA GLU A 121 -2.24 -9.20 5.52
C GLU A 121 -1.74 -8.93 6.94
N VAL A 122 -2.43 -8.08 7.70
CA VAL A 122 -2.09 -7.78 9.11
C VAL A 122 -2.16 -9.02 10.02
N LYS A 123 -3.05 -9.97 9.71
CA LYS A 123 -3.22 -11.21 10.49
C LYS A 123 -2.21 -12.29 10.12
N SER A 124 -1.55 -12.17 8.96
CA SER A 124 -0.56 -13.13 8.51
C SER A 124 0.69 -13.06 9.39
N SER A 125 1.18 -14.22 9.83
CA SER A 125 2.41 -14.28 10.65
C SER A 125 3.66 -13.96 9.82
N ASP A 126 3.62 -14.26 8.52
CA ASP A 126 4.73 -14.07 7.58
C ASP A 126 4.79 -12.64 7.02
N SER A 127 3.70 -11.86 7.13
CA SER A 127 3.67 -10.46 6.67
C SER A 127 4.49 -9.56 7.57
N LYS A 128 5.21 -8.57 7.01
CA LYS A 128 5.85 -7.53 7.83
C LYS A 128 4.84 -6.54 8.38
N LEU A 129 3.67 -6.39 7.75
CA LEU A 129 2.62 -5.48 8.19
C LEU A 129 1.99 -5.97 9.48
N LYS A 130 2.13 -5.20 10.57
CA LYS A 130 1.64 -5.56 11.91
C LYS A 130 0.45 -4.73 12.37
N ALA A 131 0.23 -3.56 11.79
CA ALA A 131 -0.93 -2.74 12.12
C ALA A 131 -1.39 -1.89 10.93
N ILE A 132 -2.69 -1.62 10.90
CA ILE A 132 -3.29 -0.61 10.03
C ILE A 132 -4.02 0.39 10.91
N ILE A 133 -3.75 1.67 10.69
CA ILE A 133 -4.56 2.78 11.20
C ILE A 133 -5.48 3.19 10.06
N TRP A 134 -6.78 2.91 10.23
CA TRP A 134 -7.80 3.18 9.23
C TRP A 134 -8.61 4.42 9.63
N ILE A 135 -8.57 5.45 8.78
CA ILE A 135 -9.38 6.66 8.94
C ILE A 135 -10.56 6.55 7.98
N THR A 136 -11.78 6.64 8.52
CA THR A 136 -13.02 6.58 7.75
C THR A 136 -14.12 7.34 8.46
N HIS A 137 -15.02 7.92 7.67
CA HIS A 137 -16.30 8.47 8.15
C HIS A 137 -17.45 7.45 8.11
N SER A 138 -17.24 6.23 7.60
CA SER A 138 -18.25 5.15 7.58
C SER A 138 -18.12 4.22 8.80
N PRO A 139 -19.09 4.23 9.72
CA PRO A 139 -19.12 3.29 10.84
C PRO A 139 -19.16 1.83 10.39
N GLU A 140 -19.92 1.53 9.33
CA GLU A 140 -20.08 0.17 8.80
C GLU A 140 -18.77 -0.35 8.24
N GLN A 141 -17.98 0.50 7.56
CA GLN A 141 -16.64 0.13 7.14
C GLN A 141 -15.74 -0.11 8.35
N GLY A 142 -15.75 0.82 9.32
CA GLY A 142 -14.99 0.68 10.55
C GLY A 142 -15.24 -0.68 11.20
N GLN A 143 -16.50 -1.10 11.32
CA GLN A 143 -16.87 -2.39 11.91
C GLN A 143 -16.35 -3.60 11.11
N ARG A 144 -16.25 -3.51 9.77
CA ARG A 144 -15.74 -4.62 8.94
C ARG A 144 -14.24 -4.84 9.09
N VAL A 145 -13.45 -3.78 9.29
CA VAL A 145 -11.98 -3.85 9.30
C VAL A 145 -11.33 -3.63 10.66
N GLY A 146 -12.01 -2.93 11.55
CA GLY A 146 -11.48 -2.45 12.82
C GLY A 146 -11.54 -3.50 13.93
N THR A 147 -10.49 -3.53 14.74
CA THR A 147 -10.44 -4.30 16.01
C THR A 147 -10.45 -3.39 17.23
N ARG A 148 -10.13 -2.10 17.04
CA ARG A 148 -10.15 -1.03 18.03
C ARG A 148 -10.65 0.24 17.37
N PHE A 149 -11.39 1.04 18.12
CA PHE A 149 -12.11 2.18 17.57
C PHE A 149 -11.76 3.45 18.35
N ILE A 150 -11.37 4.49 17.62
CA ILE A 150 -11.08 5.80 18.19
C ILE A 150 -12.01 6.80 17.49
N ARG A 151 -12.90 7.42 18.26
CA ARG A 151 -13.74 8.52 17.76
C ARG A 151 -13.04 9.84 18.05
N ILE A 152 -12.83 10.62 16.99
CA ILE A 152 -12.36 11.99 17.06
C ILE A 152 -13.56 12.91 16.84
N SER A 153 -13.77 13.85 17.76
CA SER A 153 -14.86 14.82 17.71
C SER A 153 -14.39 16.19 18.19
N TYR A 154 -15.21 17.23 18.00
CA TYR A 154 -14.92 18.55 18.58
C TYR A 154 -14.72 18.51 20.10
N GLY A 155 -15.40 17.60 20.79
CA GLY A 155 -15.28 17.38 22.24
C GLY A 155 -14.03 16.60 22.68
N GLY A 156 -13.11 16.30 21.76
CA GLY A 156 -11.87 15.55 22.00
C GLY A 156 -11.87 14.16 21.38
N VAL A 157 -10.87 13.37 21.79
CA VAL A 157 -10.62 12.00 21.32
C VAL A 157 -11.08 11.01 22.38
N ARG A 158 -11.83 9.98 21.97
CA ARG A 158 -12.29 8.90 22.86
C ARG A 158 -12.07 7.56 22.19
N GLU A 159 -11.57 6.59 22.95
CA GLU A 159 -11.61 5.19 22.55
C GLU A 159 -13.02 4.66 22.78
N GLU A 160 -13.59 4.03 21.76
CA GLU A 160 -14.87 3.36 21.84
C GLU A 160 -14.62 1.88 22.07
N ASN A 161 -15.15 1.36 23.18
CA ASN A 161 -15.36 -0.07 23.31
C ASN A 161 -16.57 -0.40 22.43
N VAL A 162 -16.31 -0.76 21.19
CA VAL A 162 -17.36 -1.36 20.36
C VAL A 162 -17.58 -2.77 20.90
N ASP A 163 -18.67 -2.96 21.62
CA ASP A 163 -19.25 -4.29 21.80
C ASP A 163 -19.51 -4.83 20.37
N PRO A 164 -18.89 -5.96 19.95
CA PRO A 164 -18.88 -6.40 18.56
C PRO A 164 -20.26 -6.72 17.96
N GLY A 165 -21.36 -6.49 18.67
CA GLY A 165 -22.70 -6.52 18.09
C GLY A 165 -23.07 -7.89 17.54
N VAL A 166 -22.69 -8.93 18.29
CA VAL A 166 -23.50 -10.16 18.45
C VAL A 166 -23.97 -10.19 19.89
#